data_AF-A0A351SG62-F1
#
_entry.id   AF-A0A351SG62-F1
#
_cell.length_a   1.000
_cell.length_b   1.000
_cell.length_c   1.000
_cell.angle_alpha   90.00
_cell.angle_beta   90.00
_cell.angle_gamma   90.00
#
_symmetry.space_group_name_H-M   'P 1'
#
loop_
_entity.id
_entity.type
_entity.pdbx_description
1 polymer ?
#
loop_
_entity_poly.entity_id
_entity_poly.type
_entity_poly.pdbx_seq_one_letter_code
_entity_poly.pdbx_strand_id
1 'polypeptide(L)' 'MRALRDPEAGCPWDLRQTYTSLAPYTLEEAYEVVDAIERDDTGDLREELGDLLFHIVFYAQIAQESGHFTFF' A
#
# COMPACT_ATOMS: atom_id res chain seq x y z
N MET A 1 4.12 -5.62 6.99
CA MET A 1 2.74 -6.00 6.59
C MET A 1 2.20 -7.24 7.28
N ARG A 2 2.93 -8.36 7.34
CA ARG A 2 2.47 -9.62 7.95
C ARG A 2 1.83 -9.50 9.34
N ALA A 3 2.38 -8.67 10.23
CA ALA A 3 1.81 -8.44 11.56
C ALA A 3 0.47 -7.67 11.53
N LEU A 4 0.30 -6.74 10.59
CA LEU A 4 -0.92 -5.93 10.45
C LEU A 4 -2.10 -6.77 9.93
N ARG A 5 -1.80 -7.77 9.08
CA ARG A 5 -2.78 -8.73 8.54
C ARG A 5 -2.67 -10.12 9.17
N ASP A 6 -2.16 -10.20 10.39
CA ASP A 6 -2.17 -11.45 11.14
C ASP A 6 -3.64 -11.82 11.46
N PRO A 7 -4.09 -13.06 11.19
CA PRO A 7 -5.49 -13.44 11.44
C PRO A 7 -5.92 -13.39 12.90
N GLU A 8 -4.98 -13.46 13.85
CA GLU A 8 -5.26 -13.49 15.29
C GLU A 8 -5.03 -12.13 15.96
N ALA A 9 -3.96 -11.42 15.57
CA ALA A 9 -3.52 -10.18 16.22
C ALA A 9 -3.55 -8.95 15.30
N GLY A 10 -3.91 -9.11 14.03
CA GLY A 10 -3.92 -8.04 13.03
C GLY A 10 -5.04 -7.03 13.24
N CYS A 11 -4.93 -5.90 12.53
CA CYS A 11 -5.96 -4.89 12.52
C CYS A 11 -7.18 -5.39 11.71
N PRO A 12 -8.42 -5.30 12.24
CA PRO A 12 -9.62 -5.72 11.52
C PRO A 12 -9.89 -4.93 10.23
N TRP A 13 -9.41 -3.68 10.15
CA TRP A 13 -9.51 -2.91 8.91
C TRP A 13 -8.55 -3.47 7.86
N ASP A 14 -7.29 -3.72 8.24
CA ASP A 14 -6.29 -4.26 7.34
C ASP A 14 -6.72 -5.62 6.80
N LEU A 15 -7.17 -6.55 7.64
CA LEU A 15 -7.62 -7.89 7.25
C LEU A 15 -8.76 -7.88 6.22
N ARG A 16 -9.65 -6.88 6.26
CA ARG A 16 -10.79 -6.77 5.34
C ARG A 16 -10.41 -6.24 3.96
N GLN A 17 -9.20 -5.70 3.79
CA GLN A 17 -8.78 -5.15 2.52
C GLN A 17 -8.54 -6.24 1.47
N THR A 18 -8.92 -5.90 0.24
CA THR A 18 -8.79 -6.71 -0.98
C THR A 18 -8.11 -5.86 -2.06
N TYR A 19 -7.72 -6.47 -3.18
CA TYR A 19 -7.20 -5.71 -4.33
C TYR A 19 -8.14 -4.57 -4.75
N THR A 20 -9.44 -4.86 -4.82
CA THR A 20 -10.44 -3.89 -5.28
C THR A 20 -10.69 -2.78 -4.28
N SER A 21 -10.63 -3.06 -2.97
CA SER A 21 -10.85 -2.02 -1.96
C SER A 21 -9.65 -1.07 -1.83
N LEU A 22 -8.44 -1.53 -2.15
CA LEU A 22 -7.23 -0.72 -2.10
C LEU A 22 -6.97 0.10 -3.36
N ALA A 23 -7.53 -0.30 -4.51
CA ALA A 23 -7.26 0.32 -5.80
C ALA A 23 -7.53 1.85 -5.86
N PRO A 24 -8.62 2.39 -5.27
CA PRO A 24 -8.85 3.84 -5.25
C PRO A 24 -7.75 4.58 -4.48
N TYR A 25 -7.36 4.08 -3.30
CA TYR A 25 -6.29 4.68 -2.50
C TYR A 25 -4.95 4.62 -3.22
N THR A 26 -4.61 3.50 -3.87
CA THR A 26 -3.38 3.43 -4.69
C THR A 26 -3.36 4.45 -5.81
N LEU A 27 -4.51 4.77 -6.40
CA LEU A 27 -4.60 5.82 -7.41
C LEU A 27 -4.36 7.20 -6.79
N GLU A 28 -4.95 7.47 -5.63
CA GLU A 28 -4.75 8.72 -4.86
C GLU A 28 -3.26 8.94 -4.55
N GLU A 29 -2.58 7.98 -3.91
CA GLU A 29 -1.13 8.10 -3.59
C GLU A 29 -0.28 8.33 -4.84
N ALA A 30 -0.64 7.70 -5.97
CA ALA A 30 0.09 7.88 -7.22
C ALA A 30 -0.07 9.31 -7.77
N TYR A 31 -1.23 9.93 -7.59
CA TYR A 31 -1.45 11.33 -7.92
C TYR A 31 -0.71 12.26 -6.95
N GLU A 32 -0.66 11.94 -5.66
CA GLU A 32 0.08 12.72 -4.66
C GLU A 32 1.59 12.70 -4.91
N VAL A 33 2.16 11.54 -5.27
CA VAL A 33 3.55 11.44 -5.75
C VAL A 33 3.79 12.36 -6.96
N VAL A 34 2.88 12.37 -7.94
CA VAL A 34 3.02 13.22 -9.13
C VAL A 34 2.93 14.70 -8.74
N ASP A 35 1.98 15.09 -7.90
CA ASP A 35 1.82 16.47 -7.42
C ASP A 35 3.06 16.95 -6.65
N ALA A 36 3.63 16.11 -5.77
CA ALA A 36 4.86 16.42 -5.05
C ALA A 36 6.06 16.65 -6.00
N ILE A 37 6.16 15.87 -7.09
CA ILE A 37 7.16 16.08 -8.14
C ILE A 37 6.93 17.42 -8.85
N GLU A 38 5.68 17.72 -9.24
CA GLU A 38 5.33 18.95 -9.95
C GLU A 38 5.60 20.22 -9.11
N ARG A 39 5.49 20.11 -7.78
CA ARG A 39 5.79 21.18 -6.84
C ARG A 39 7.27 21.29 -6.43
N ASP A 40 8.13 20.39 -6.90
CA ASP A 40 9.54 20.27 -6.46
C ASP A 40 9.66 20.12 -4.93
N ASP A 41 8.67 19.47 -4.30
CA ASP A 41 8.61 19.27 -2.85
C ASP A 41 9.21 17.91 -2.48
N THR A 42 10.53 17.90 -2.27
CA THR A 42 11.25 16.67 -1.89
C THR A 42 10.86 16.11 -0.53
N GLY A 43 10.27 16.92 0.35
CA GLY A 43 9.80 16.47 1.66
C GLY A 43 8.56 15.60 1.51
N ASP A 44 7.58 16.14 0.78
CA ASP A 44 6.31 15.50 0.47
C ASP A 44 6.51 14.27 -0.42
N LEU A 45 7.36 14.40 -1.44
CA LEU A 45 7.71 13.28 -2.33
C LEU A 45 8.19 12.04 -1.57
N ARG A 46 8.96 12.24 -0.49
CA ARG A 46 9.44 11.12 0.33
C ARG A 46 8.31 10.46 1.11
N GLU A 47 7.34 11.23 1.58
CA GLU A 47 6.16 10.75 2.32
C GLU A 47 5.28 9.93 1.39
N GLU A 48 4.88 10.51 0.26
CA GLU A 48 3.99 9.87 -0.72
C GLU A 48 4.60 8.62 -1.37
N LEU A 49 5.92 8.61 -1.61
CA LEU A 49 6.61 7.40 -2.06
C LEU A 49 6.59 6.29 -1.00
N GLY A 50 6.58 6.66 0.28
CA GLY A 50 6.45 5.74 1.40
C GLY A 50 5.07 5.08 1.42
N ASP A 51 4.02 5.88 1.24
CA ASP A 51 2.64 5.43 1.26
C ASP A 51 2.29 4.59 0.01
N LEU A 52 2.76 5.01 -1.17
CA LEU A 52 2.66 4.21 -2.37
C LEU A 52 3.42 2.88 -2.25
N LEU A 53 4.63 2.88 -1.66
CA LEU A 53 5.38 1.65 -1.40
C LEU A 53 4.63 0.74 -0.41
N PHE A 54 4.01 1.31 0.62
CA PHE A 54 3.20 0.57 1.56
C PHE A 54 2.08 -0.18 0.85
N HIS A 55 1.37 0.46 -0.09
CA HIS A 55 0.36 -0.21 -0.92
C HIS A 55 0.92 -1.37 -1.75
N ILE A 56 2.10 -1.23 -2.36
CA ILE A 56 2.74 -2.34 -3.12
C ILE A 56 3.03 -3.53 -2.20
N VAL A 57 3.60 -3.29 -1.02
CA VAL A 57 3.88 -4.34 -0.02
C VAL A 57 2.56 -4.97 0.48
N PHE A 58 1.51 -4.17 0.63
CA PHE A 58 0.17 -4.63 1.01
C PHE A 58 -0.40 -5.60 -0.04
N TYR A 59 -0.32 -5.26 -1.32
CA TYR A 59 -0.75 -6.13 -2.41
C TYR A 59 0.03 -7.44 -2.44
N ALA A 60 1.35 -7.41 -2.27
CA ALA A 60 2.16 -8.62 -2.23
C ALA A 60 1.80 -9.51 -1.03
N GLN A 61 1.43 -8.93 0.11
CA GLN A 61 0.97 -9.67 1.28
C GLN A 61 -0.38 -10.39 1.00
N ILE A 62 -1.35 -9.71 0.38
CA ILE A 62 -2.62 -10.33 -0.05
C ILE A 62 -2.37 -11.44 -1.08
N ALA A 63 -1.44 -11.24 -2.01
CA ALA A 63 -1.07 -12.24 -3.01
C ALA A 63 -0.43 -13.46 -2.38
N GLN A 64 0.44 -13.26 -1.39
CA GLN A 64 1.05 -14.35 -0.64
C GLN A 64 0.01 -15.14 0.15
N GLU A 65 -0.94 -14.46 0.81
CA GLU A 65 -2.08 -15.11 1.51
C GLU A 65 -2.93 -15.96 0.56
N SER A 66 -3.02 -15.56 -0.71
CA SER A 66 -3.78 -16.26 -1.75
C SER A 66 -2.94 -17.31 -2.51
N GLY A 67 -1.66 -17.48 -2.17
CA GLY A 67 -0.76 -18.42 -2.83
C GLY A 67 -0.39 -18.05 -4.29
N HIS A 68 -0.52 -16.79 -4.67
CA HIS A 68 -0.25 -16.34 -6.05
C HIS A 68 1.22 -15.98 -6.28
N PHE A 69 1.75 -15.02 -5.53
CA PHE A 69 3.14 -14.55 -5.65
C PHE A 69 3.63 -13.92 -4.35
N THR A 70 4.95 -13.72 -4.26
CA THR A 70 5.63 -12.98 -3.18
C THR A 70 6.17 -11.65 -3.67
N PHE A 71 6.61 -10.78 -2.75
CA PHE A 71 7.14 -9.46 -3.08
C PHE A 71 8.46 -9.51 -3.91
N PHE A 72 9.21 -10.61 -3.82
CA PHE A 72 10.43 -10.88 -4.59
C PHE A 72 10.24 -12.10 -5.47
#